data_AF-A0A7C7S1Q3-F1
#
_entry.id   AF-A0A7C7S1Q3-F1
#
_cell.length_a   1.000
_cell.length_b   1.000
_cell.length_c   1.000
_cell.angle_alpha   90.00
_cell.angle_beta   90.00
_cell.angle_gamma   90.00
#
_symmetry.space_group_name_H-M   'P 1'
#
loop_
_entity.id
_entity.type
_entity.pdbx_description
1 polymer ?
#
loop_
_entity_poly.entity_id
_entity_poly.type
_entity_poly.pdbx_seq_one_letter_code
_entity_poly.pdbx_strand_id
1 'polypeptide(L)'
;MSEKDPLAQAIGLEGFATKTTGIGGVLKARVSDFRVDEISTTVKLDNKGRFTVAIITLTNWETNRFCTNLSRELKIPRNRIFFAGTKDKRAVT
;
A
#
# COMPACT_ATOMS: atom_id res chain seq x y z
N MET A 1 20.81 16.63 19.74
CA MET A 1 19.35 16.43 19.60
C MET A 1 18.94 17.15 18.33
N SER A 2 18.32 16.44 17.38
CA SER A 2 17.74 17.09 16.20
C SER A 2 16.76 18.15 16.66
N GLU A 3 16.79 19.31 16.01
CA GLU A 3 15.78 20.35 16.18
C GLU A 3 14.38 19.71 16.07
N LYS A 4 13.50 20.01 17.01
CA LYS A 4 12.19 19.35 17.06
C LYS A 4 11.37 19.82 15.86
N ASP A 5 10.94 18.89 15.01
CA ASP A 5 10.08 19.18 13.86
C ASP A 5 8.78 19.87 14.34
N PRO A 6 8.55 21.15 13.99
CA PRO A 6 7.36 21.88 14.41
C PRO A 6 6.07 21.24 13.89
N LEU A 7 6.11 20.62 12.71
CA LEU A 7 4.96 19.94 12.12
C LEU A 7 4.60 18.69 12.91
N ALA A 8 5.62 17.88 13.27
CA ALA A 8 5.43 16.69 14.09
C ALA A 8 4.81 17.04 15.46
N GLN A 9 5.28 18.11 16.10
CA GLN A 9 4.70 18.59 17.35
C GLN A 9 3.26 19.06 17.20
N ALA A 10 2.94 19.78 16.11
CA ALA A 10 1.58 20.24 15.86
C ALA A 10 0.56 19.09 15.71
N ILE A 11 1.01 17.88 15.35
CA ILE A 11 0.19 16.66 15.27
C ILE A 11 0.37 15.73 16.48
N GLY A 12 1.03 16.17 17.56
CA GLY A 12 1.18 15.42 18.81
C GLY A 12 2.28 14.36 18.82
N LEU A 13 3.20 14.36 17.84
CA LEU A 13 4.38 13.48 17.82
C LEU A 13 5.51 14.13 18.63
N GLU A 14 5.44 13.99 19.96
CA GLU A 14 6.29 14.75 20.90
C GLU A 14 7.61 14.06 21.29
N GLY A 15 7.83 12.81 20.88
CA GLY A 15 9.03 12.06 21.27
C GLY A 15 9.29 10.80 20.44
N PHE A 16 10.41 10.14 20.75
CA PHE A 16 10.86 8.91 20.10
C PHE A 16 10.97 7.77 21.13
N ALA A 17 10.80 6.53 20.68
CA ALA A 17 10.97 5.34 21.52
C ALA A 17 12.45 5.09 21.91
N THR A 18 13.41 5.64 21.16
CA THR A 18 14.85 5.48 21.40
C THR A 18 15.54 6.83 21.60
N LYS A 19 16.67 6.81 22.33
CA LYS A 19 17.51 8.00 22.57
C LYS A 19 18.66 8.16 21.57
N THR A 20 18.77 7.24 20.61
CA THR A 20 19.87 7.20 19.64
C THR A 20 19.68 8.25 18.56
N THR A 21 20.78 8.78 18.02
CA THR A 21 20.74 9.71 16.89
C THR A 21 20.15 9.02 15.65
N GLY A 22 19.30 9.74 14.91
CA GLY A 22 18.74 9.24 13.66
C GLY A 22 19.79 9.04 12.58
N ILE A 23 19.55 8.08 11.68
CA ILE A 23 20.48 7.73 10.58
C ILE A 23 20.41 8.70 9.39
N GLY A 24 19.43 9.60 9.36
CA GLY A 24 19.19 10.50 8.23
C GLY A 24 18.72 9.75 6.96
N GLY A 25 19.03 10.32 5.78
CA GLY A 25 18.72 9.72 4.49
C GLY A 25 17.39 10.18 3.87
N VAL A 26 17.12 9.70 2.64
CA VAL A 26 15.90 10.01 1.88
C VAL A 26 15.17 8.71 1.58
N LEU A 27 13.92 8.61 2.03
CA LEU A 27 13.04 7.47 1.73
C LEU A 27 12.27 7.71 0.43
N LYS A 28 11.89 6.62 -0.25
CA LYS A 28 11.07 6.63 -1.49
C LYS A 28 11.71 7.46 -2.62
N ALA A 29 13.04 7.52 -2.72
CA ALA A 29 13.72 8.23 -3.81
C ALA A 29 13.33 7.65 -5.18
N ARG A 30 13.39 6.32 -5.31
CA ARG A 30 12.83 5.54 -6.42
C ARG A 30 11.59 4.78 -5.94
N VAL A 31 10.70 4.42 -6.86
CA VAL A 31 9.50 3.61 -6.55
C VAL A 31 9.89 2.24 -5.98
N SER A 32 10.98 1.65 -6.49
CA SER A 32 11.50 0.36 -6.07
C SER A 32 12.08 0.35 -4.64
N ASP A 33 12.38 1.52 -4.07
CA ASP A 33 12.99 1.61 -2.73
C ASP A 33 11.98 1.31 -1.61
N PHE A 34 10.70 1.22 -1.96
CA PHE A 34 9.63 0.92 -1.02
C PHE A 34 8.77 -0.21 -1.58
N ARG A 35 8.89 -1.38 -0.96
CA ARG A 35 8.15 -2.59 -1.31
C ARG A 35 7.23 -2.99 -0.18
N VAL A 36 6.00 -3.37 -0.52
CA VAL A 36 5.02 -3.90 0.41
C VAL A 36 4.55 -5.24 -0.15
N ASP A 37 4.70 -6.31 0.62
CA ASP A 37 4.10 -7.60 0.30
C ASP A 37 2.98 -7.87 1.33
N GLU A 38 1.78 -8.17 0.84
CA GLU A 38 0.62 -8.40 1.73
C GLU A 38 0.68 -9.77 2.41
N ILE A 39 0.44 -9.78 3.73
CA ILE A 39 0.24 -11.01 4.49
C ILE A 39 -1.28 -11.25 4.59
N SER A 40 -1.79 -12.13 3.72
CA SER A 40 -3.22 -12.47 3.66
C SER A 40 -3.55 -13.74 4.42
N THR A 41 -4.77 -13.84 4.95
CA THR A 41 -5.32 -15.11 5.45
C THR A 41 -5.47 -16.11 4.30
N THR A 42 -5.06 -17.36 4.53
CA THR A 42 -5.24 -18.43 3.56
C THR A 42 -6.71 -18.67 3.26
N VAL A 43 -7.09 -18.57 1.99
CA VAL A 43 -8.45 -18.88 1.50
C VAL A 43 -8.47 -20.27 0.87
N LYS A 44 -9.53 -21.04 1.13
CA LYS A 44 -9.77 -22.30 0.41
C LYS A 44 -10.26 -21.99 -1.00
N LEU A 45 -9.57 -22.52 -2.00
CA LEU A 45 -9.95 -22.40 -3.40
C LEU A 45 -11.00 -23.46 -3.74
N ASP A 46 -12.11 -23.03 -4.33
CA ASP A 46 -13.16 -23.90 -4.89
C ASP A 46 -13.43 -23.48 -6.34
N ASN A 47 -13.28 -24.43 -7.26
CA ASN A 47 -13.50 -24.20 -8.69
C ASN A 47 -14.96 -23.87 -9.04
N LYS A 48 -15.91 -24.18 -8.15
CA LYS A 48 -17.32 -23.78 -8.28
C LYS A 48 -17.65 -22.49 -7.51
N GLY A 49 -16.63 -21.84 -6.93
CA GLY A 49 -16.76 -20.62 -6.16
C GLY A 49 -17.24 -19.43 -7.00
N ARG A 50 -18.00 -18.53 -6.38
CA ARG A 50 -18.52 -17.31 -7.03
C ARG A 50 -17.47 -16.22 -7.26
N PHE A 51 -16.29 -16.37 -6.64
CA PHE A 51 -15.24 -15.36 -6.63
C PHE A 51 -13.94 -15.93 -7.19
N THR A 52 -13.26 -15.11 -7.98
CA THR A 52 -11.88 -15.36 -8.40
C THR A 52 -10.95 -14.54 -7.52
N VAL A 53 -9.94 -15.18 -6.94
CA VAL A 53 -8.90 -14.51 -6.16
C VAL A 53 -7.66 -14.40 -7.03
N ALA A 54 -7.02 -13.23 -7.02
CA ALA A 54 -5.79 -12.98 -7.75
C ALA A 54 -4.82 -12.21 -6.85
N ILE A 55 -3.54 -12.58 -6.92
CA ILE A 55 -2.45 -11.79 -6.35
C ILE A 55 -2.00 -10.82 -7.43
N ILE A 56 -2.05 -9.53 -7.12
CA ILE A 56 -1.73 -8.47 -8.07
C ILE A 56 -0.53 -7.71 -7.53
N THR A 57 0.48 -7.51 -8.38
CA THR A 57 1.59 -6.61 -8.09
C THR A 57 1.41 -5.32 -8.89
N LEU A 58 1.42 -4.20 -8.19
CA LEU A 58 1.29 -2.85 -8.74
C LEU A 58 2.60 -2.10 -8.55
N THR A 59 3.09 -1.45 -9.61
CA THR A 59 4.31 -0.62 -9.55
C THR A 59 3.97 0.81 -9.89
N ASN A 60 4.02 1.73 -8.92
CA ASN A 60 3.65 3.13 -9.10
C ASN A 60 2.17 3.34 -9.52
N TRP A 61 1.26 2.49 -9.05
CA TRP A 61 -0.17 2.55 -9.37
C TRP A 61 -1.01 2.77 -8.12
N GLU A 62 -2.11 3.51 -8.27
CA GLU A 62 -3.12 3.64 -7.22
C GLU A 62 -4.18 2.54 -7.41
N THR A 63 -4.60 1.92 -6.30
CA THR A 63 -5.47 0.73 -6.30
C THR A 63 -6.80 0.98 -7.00
N ASN A 64 -7.48 2.11 -6.75
CA ASN A 64 -8.77 2.41 -7.38
C ASN A 64 -8.64 2.66 -8.89
N ARG A 65 -7.57 3.34 -9.32
CA ARG A 65 -7.26 3.55 -10.73
C ARG A 65 -7.03 2.22 -11.44
N PHE A 66 -6.28 1.30 -10.82
CA PHE A 66 -6.11 -0.06 -11.32
C PHE A 66 -7.45 -0.79 -11.44
N CYS A 67 -8.24 -0.85 -10.36
CA CYS A 67 -9.54 -1.54 -10.38
C CYS A 67 -10.52 -0.95 -11.40
N THR A 68 -10.47 0.37 -11.62
CA THR A 68 -11.28 1.04 -12.65
C THR A 68 -10.87 0.58 -14.04
N ASN A 69 -9.57 0.60 -14.34
CA ASN A 69 -9.06 0.10 -15.62
C ASN A 69 -9.35 -1.39 -15.82
N LEU A 70 -9.13 -2.21 -14.79
CA LEU A 70 -9.43 -3.64 -14.84
C LEU A 70 -10.90 -3.92 -15.13
N SER A 71 -11.82 -3.16 -14.50
CA SER A 71 -13.26 -3.31 -14.75
C SER A 71 -13.65 -3.01 -16.20
N ARG A 72 -13.01 -2.00 -16.81
CA ARG A 72 -13.22 -1.63 -18.22
C ARG A 72 -12.72 -2.72 -19.16
N GLU A 73 -11.52 -3.24 -18.90
CA GLU A 73 -10.89 -4.26 -19.73
C GLU A 73 -11.67 -5.58 -19.69
N LEU A 74 -12.12 -5.98 -18.49
CA LEU A 74 -12.93 -7.19 -18.29
C LEU A 74 -14.40 -7.00 -18.67
N LYS A 75 -14.84 -5.78 -18.98
CA LYS A 75 -16.24 -5.43 -19.26
C LYS A 75 -17.20 -5.84 -18.14
N ILE A 76 -16.76 -5.70 -16.89
CA ILE A 76 -17.58 -5.98 -15.70
C ILE A 76 -17.83 -4.71 -14.90
N PRO A 77 -18.93 -4.62 -14.14
CA PRO A 77 -19.16 -3.51 -13.23
C PRO A 77 -18.05 -3.36 -12.16
N ARG A 78 -17.62 -2.13 -11.87
CA ARG A 78 -16.55 -1.82 -10.88
C ARG A 78 -16.84 -2.34 -9.47
N ASN A 79 -18.11 -2.44 -9.09
CA ASN A 79 -18.56 -2.98 -7.80
C ASN A 79 -18.39 -4.51 -7.65
N ARG A 80 -17.90 -5.19 -8.69
CA ARG A 80 -17.57 -6.63 -8.68
C ARG A 80 -16.11 -6.91 -8.30
N ILE A 81 -15.27 -5.88 -8.19
CA ILE A 81 -13.85 -6.00 -7.86
C ILE A 81 -13.63 -5.51 -6.43
N PHE A 82 -13.08 -6.40 -5.59
CA PHE A 82 -12.83 -6.19 -4.17
C PHE A 82 -11.33 -6.31 -3.87
N PHE A 83 -10.87 -5.60 -2.84
CA PHE A 83 -9.51 -5.68 -2.32
C PHE A 83 -9.54 -5.47 -0.80
N ALA A 84 -8.58 -6.05 -0.07
CA ALA A 84 -8.55 -6.04 1.39
C ALA A 84 -8.14 -4.67 1.99
N GLY A 85 -7.40 -3.87 1.23
CA GLY A 85 -7.04 -2.51 1.63
C GLY A 85 -6.26 -1.80 0.53
N THR A 86 -6.19 -0.47 0.62
CA THR A 86 -5.35 0.33 -0.26
C THR A 86 -3.90 0.27 0.20
N LYS A 87 -2.97 0.20 -0.76
CA LYS A 87 -1.53 0.28 -0.48
C LYS A 87 -0.97 1.60 -1.04
N ASP A 88 0.27 1.91 -0.65
CA ASP A 88 0.98 3.11 -1.10
C ASP A 88 1.07 3.17 -2.64
N LYS A 89 0.64 4.29 -3.24
CA LYS A 89 0.76 4.50 -4.68
C LYS A 89 2.21 4.48 -5.15
N ARG A 90 3.10 5.19 -4.44
CA ARG A 90 4.52 5.35 -4.81
C ARG A 90 5.36 4.25 -4.17
N ALA A 91 5.09 3.02 -4.60
CA ALA A 91 5.74 1.81 -4.12
C ALA A 91 5.60 0.69 -5.17
N VAL A 92 6.27 -0.43 -4.89
CA VAL A 92 5.91 -1.74 -5.44
C VAL A 92 5.06 -2.45 -4.38
N THR A 93 3.79 -2.72 -4.68
CA THR A 93 2.81 -3.29 -3.74
C THR A 93 2.16 -4.53 -4.28
#